data_AF-A0AAW1NBC7-F1
#
_entry.id   AF-A0AAW1NBC7-F1
#
_cell.length_a   1.000
_cell.length_b   1.000
_cell.length_c   1.000
_cell.angle_alpha   90.00
_cell.angle_beta   90.00
_cell.angle_gamma   90.00
#
_symmetry.space_group_name_H-M   'P 1'
#
loop_
_entity.id
_entity.type
_entity.pdbx_description
1 polymer ?
#
loop_
_entity_poly.entity_id
_entity_poly.type
_entity_poly.pdbx_seq_one_letter_code
_entity_poly.pdbx_strand_id
1 'polypeptide(L)'
;MPGCSKDLYDMELISQKSNTMLSPQDVRSYPKAGPRASSIKGRNKGKLRILTETPGKIRLEEEIKDREERKRRPNEKKIKKVKTKFIKLCMMMTILMINVIACQLMMRHQRNCNI
;
A
#
# COMPACT_ATOMS: atom_id res chain seq x y z
N MET A 1 88.27 11.50 15.67
CA MET A 1 88.31 12.12 17.00
C MET A 1 86.88 12.21 17.54
N PRO A 2 86.67 11.89 18.83
CA PRO A 2 85.38 11.90 19.53
C PRO A 2 84.80 13.34 19.56
N GLY A 3 83.49 13.52 19.54
CA GLY A 3 82.67 13.62 20.76
C GLY A 3 82.55 15.10 21.19
N CYS A 4 81.47 15.77 20.83
CA CYS A 4 80.28 15.99 21.68
C CYS A 4 80.40 17.24 22.57
N SER A 5 79.63 18.28 22.26
CA SER A 5 78.89 19.03 23.29
C SER A 5 77.61 19.57 22.64
N LYS A 6 76.51 18.94 23.04
CA LYS A 6 75.18 19.54 23.00
C LYS A 6 75.07 20.47 24.21
N ASP A 7 74.01 21.26 24.20
CA ASP A 7 73.45 22.01 25.33
C ASP A 7 73.80 23.49 25.29
N LEU A 8 73.10 24.18 24.40
CA LEU A 8 72.70 25.58 24.42
C LEU A 8 72.13 25.79 23.01
N TYR A 9 70.83 25.77 22.76
CA TYR A 9 69.90 26.85 23.08
C TYR A 9 68.45 26.37 22.83
N ASP A 10 67.50 27.09 23.43
CA ASP A 10 66.11 27.28 23.00
C ASP A 10 65.10 26.15 23.29
N MET A 11 64.75 25.99 24.57
CA MET A 11 63.41 25.57 24.95
C MET A 11 62.52 26.80 25.08
N GLU A 12 62.01 27.26 23.94
CA GLU A 12 61.02 28.33 23.85
C GLU A 12 59.74 28.00 24.63
N LEU A 13 59.24 29.04 25.31
CA LEU A 13 57.99 29.07 26.07
C LEU A 13 56.79 28.56 25.25
N ILE A 14 56.16 27.49 25.74
CA ILE A 14 54.74 27.22 25.47
C ILE A 14 54.00 27.24 26.79
N SER A 15 53.37 28.38 27.10
CA SER A 15 52.45 28.55 28.23
C SER A 15 51.76 29.91 28.01
N GLN A 16 50.50 30.08 27.63
CA GLN A 16 49.29 29.26 27.69
C GLN A 16 48.34 29.77 26.60
N LYS A 17 48.17 29.03 25.50
CA LYS A 17 46.93 29.12 24.72
C LYS A 17 46.09 27.96 25.20
N SER A 18 44.99 28.25 25.88
CA SER A 18 44.02 27.24 26.29
C SER A 18 43.55 26.50 25.06
N ASN A 19 44.19 25.37 24.76
CA ASN A 19 43.75 24.39 23.77
C ASN A 19 42.50 23.71 24.33
N THR A 20 41.39 24.46 24.40
CA THR A 20 40.07 23.84 24.36
C THR A 20 40.01 23.14 23.02
N MET A 21 40.20 21.81 23.04
CA MET A 21 40.00 20.95 21.88
C MET A 21 38.55 21.14 21.44
N LEU A 22 38.33 21.98 20.43
CA LEU A 22 37.02 22.14 19.84
C LEU A 22 36.69 20.84 19.14
N SER A 23 35.54 20.26 19.49
CA SER A 23 35.09 19.05 18.85
C SER A 23 34.77 19.41 17.39
N PRO A 24 35.02 18.52 16.41
CA PRO A 24 34.70 18.82 15.01
C PRO A 24 33.24 19.28 14.77
N GLN A 25 32.32 18.89 15.66
CA GLN A 25 30.93 19.34 15.70
C GLN A 25 30.78 20.86 15.92
N ASP A 26 31.71 21.49 16.65
CA ASP A 26 31.71 22.92 16.97
C ASP A 26 32.25 23.77 15.81
N VAL A 27 33.08 23.17 14.95
CA VAL A 27 33.67 23.84 13.78
C VAL A 27 32.71 23.84 12.60
N ARG A 28 31.94 22.76 12.43
CA ARG A 28 30.96 22.65 11.34
C ARG A 28 29.80 21.76 11.75
N SER A 29 28.61 22.36 11.89
CA SER A 29 27.40 21.60 12.14
C SER A 29 27.12 20.67 10.96
N TYR A 30 27.07 19.36 11.21
CA TYR A 30 26.64 18.40 10.21
C TYR A 30 25.18 18.66 9.83
N PRO A 31 24.82 18.57 8.54
CA PRO A 31 23.42 18.66 8.15
C PRO A 31 22.63 17.57 8.88
N LYS A 32 21.58 17.97 9.60
CA LYS A 32 20.70 17.03 10.29
C LYS A 32 20.03 16.15 9.24
N ALA A 33 19.96 14.84 9.52
CA ALA A 33 19.22 13.93 8.66
C ALA A 33 17.76 14.42 8.54
N GLY A 34 17.24 14.42 7.31
CA GLY A 34 15.84 14.71 7.05
C GLY A 34 14.91 13.70 7.73
N PRO A 35 13.61 13.99 7.82
CA PRO A 35 12.63 13.07 8.38
C PRO A 35 12.65 11.74 7.62
N ARG A 36 12.66 10.63 8.35
CA ARG A 36 12.54 9.29 7.74
C ARG A 36 11.19 9.21 7.04
N ALA A 37 11.17 8.85 5.76
CA ALA A 37 9.91 8.54 5.08
C ALA A 37 9.21 7.41 5.85
N SER A 38 8.01 7.68 6.35
CA SER A 38 7.17 6.65 6.97
C SER A 38 6.68 5.71 5.87
N SER A 39 7.40 4.60 5.65
CA SER A 39 6.85 3.54 4.83
C SER A 39 5.68 2.91 5.59
N ILE A 40 4.48 3.03 5.04
CA ILE A 40 3.28 2.35 5.56
C ILE A 40 3.42 0.81 5.40
N LYS A 41 4.27 0.36 4.47
CA LYS A 41 4.56 -1.07 4.25
C LYS A 41 5.92 -1.42 4.85
N GLY A 42 5.89 -2.13 5.98
CA GLY A 42 7.05 -2.85 6.49
C GLY A 42 7.48 -3.99 5.54
N ARG A 43 8.52 -4.71 5.92
CA ARG A 43 8.96 -5.93 5.22
C ARG A 43 7.82 -6.95 5.18
N ASN A 44 7.41 -7.35 3.97
CA ASN A 44 6.52 -8.51 3.81
C ASN A 44 7.25 -9.75 4.33
N LYS A 45 6.76 -10.32 5.44
CA LYS A 45 7.21 -11.65 5.89
C LYS A 45 6.82 -12.65 4.80
N GLY A 46 7.79 -13.40 4.29
CA GLY A 46 7.53 -14.44 3.28
C GLY A 46 6.51 -15.43 3.83
N LYS A 47 5.38 -15.59 3.15
CA LYS A 47 4.21 -16.29 3.73
C LYS A 47 4.44 -17.77 3.96
N LEU A 48 5.32 -18.42 3.17
CA LEU A 48 5.86 -19.75 3.44
C LEU A 48 7.16 -19.87 2.63
N ARG A 49 8.32 -19.93 3.29
CA ARG A 49 9.58 -20.34 2.66
C ARG A 49 9.93 -21.76 3.09
N ILE A 50 8.92 -22.63 3.19
CA ILE A 50 9.12 -24.08 3.33
C ILE A 50 9.06 -24.64 1.91
N LEU A 51 10.23 -24.88 1.36
CA LEU A 51 10.44 -25.33 -0.03
C LEU A 51 9.96 -26.78 -0.24
N THR A 52 9.62 -27.49 0.83
CA THR A 52 9.26 -28.92 0.81
C THR A 52 7.80 -29.16 1.20
N GLU A 53 7.20 -30.19 0.61
CA GLU A 53 5.91 -30.76 1.02
C GLU A 53 6.07 -31.43 2.38
N THR A 54 5.95 -30.62 3.43
CA THR A 54 5.87 -31.13 4.80
C THR A 54 4.41 -31.26 5.20
N PRO A 55 4.03 -32.24 6.03
CA PRO A 55 2.66 -32.37 6.50
C PRO A 55 2.17 -31.10 7.22
N GLY A 56 3.07 -30.33 7.84
CA GLY A 56 2.75 -29.02 8.40
C GLY A 56 2.36 -27.96 7.36
N LYS A 57 3.01 -27.95 6.20
CA LYS A 57 2.67 -27.06 5.08
C LYS A 57 1.30 -27.38 4.50
N ILE A 58 1.00 -28.66 4.28
CA ILE A 58 -0.30 -29.11 3.73
C ILE A 58 -1.45 -28.64 4.63
N ARG A 59 -1.34 -28.89 5.94
CA ARG A 59 -2.35 -28.46 6.92
C ARG A 59 -2.55 -26.93 6.93
N LEU A 60 -1.46 -26.16 6.81
CA LEU A 60 -1.53 -24.70 6.74
C LEU A 60 -2.20 -24.20 5.45
N GLU A 61 -1.90 -24.82 4.32
CA GLU A 61 -2.51 -24.47 3.03
C GLU A 61 -4.01 -24.79 3.00
N GLU A 62 -4.41 -25.94 3.56
CA GLU A 62 -5.82 -26.31 3.74
C GLU A 62 -6.55 -25.31 4.64
N GLU A 63 -5.99 -24.94 5.79
CA GLU A 63 -6.63 -23.98 6.71
C GLU A 63 -6.80 -22.60 6.07
N ILE A 64 -5.80 -22.14 5.30
CA ILE A 64 -5.87 -20.88 4.56
C ILE A 64 -6.97 -20.96 3.50
N LYS A 65 -7.02 -22.05 2.74
CA LYS A 65 -8.02 -22.25 1.68
C LYS A 65 -9.44 -22.26 2.26
N ASP A 66 -9.66 -22.96 3.36
CA ASP A 66 -10.94 -22.99 4.08
C ASP A 66 -11.36 -21.60 4.56
N ARG A 67 -10.41 -20.85 5.14
CA ARG A 67 -10.65 -19.49 5.62
C ARG A 67 -11.01 -18.55 4.48
N GLU A 68 -10.35 -18.67 3.33
CA GLU A 68 -10.68 -17.89 2.14
C GLU A 68 -12.05 -18.27 1.57
N GLU A 69 -12.37 -19.55 1.50
CA GLU A 69 -13.65 -20.01 0.98
C GLU A 69 -14.82 -19.52 1.85
N ARG A 70 -14.68 -19.60 3.18
CA ARG A 70 -15.69 -19.06 4.12
C ARG A 70 -15.93 -17.56 3.92
N LYS A 71 -14.90 -16.79 3.54
CA LYS A 71 -15.02 -15.36 3.23
C LYS A 71 -15.69 -15.09 1.86
N ARG A 72 -15.55 -16.00 0.89
CA ARG A 72 -16.13 -15.84 -0.46
C ARG A 72 -17.63 -16.13 -0.51
N ARG A 73 -18.10 -17.16 0.21
CA ARG A 73 -19.52 -17.58 0.26
C ARG A 73 -20.54 -16.44 0.53
N PRO A 74 -20.37 -15.54 1.52
CA PRO A 74 -21.35 -14.48 1.77
C PRO A 74 -21.36 -13.44 0.64
N ASN A 75 -20.20 -13.17 0.01
CA ASN A 75 -20.09 -12.22 -1.08
C ASN A 75 -20.79 -12.73 -2.34
N GLU A 76 -20.67 -14.02 -2.64
CA GLU A 76 -21.39 -14.65 -3.76
C GLU A 76 -22.91 -14.55 -3.58
N LYS A 77 -23.43 -14.78 -2.36
CA LYS A 77 -24.86 -14.63 -2.07
C LYS A 77 -25.33 -13.18 -2.27
N LYS A 78 -24.54 -12.20 -1.86
CA LYS A 78 -24.83 -10.78 -2.08
C LYS A 78 -24.86 -10.44 -3.57
N ILE A 79 -23.84 -10.87 -4.32
CA ILE A 79 -23.75 -10.65 -5.77
C ILE A 79 -24.95 -11.28 -6.49
N LYS A 80 -25.31 -12.52 -6.15
CA LYS A 80 -26.50 -13.19 -6.71
C LYS A 80 -27.78 -12.39 -6.44
N LYS A 81 -27.97 -11.89 -5.21
CA LYS A 81 -29.13 -11.05 -4.85
C LYS A 81 -29.17 -9.73 -5.63
N VAL A 82 -28.03 -9.07 -5.83
CA VAL A 82 -27.97 -7.83 -6.63
C VAL A 82 -28.27 -8.14 -8.09
N LYS A 83 -27.72 -9.22 -8.65
CA LYS A 83 -27.95 -9.63 -10.04
C LYS A 83 -29.42 -9.94 -10.30
N THR A 84 -30.10 -10.67 -9.40
CA THR A 84 -31.53 -10.97 -9.57
C THR A 84 -32.41 -9.72 -9.44
N LYS A 85 -32.09 -8.80 -8.53
CA LYS A 85 -32.77 -7.50 -8.43
C LYS A 85 -32.62 -6.68 -9.71
N PHE A 86 -31.41 -6.62 -10.27
CA PHE A 86 -31.14 -5.90 -11.52
C PHE A 86 -31.91 -6.51 -12.70
N ILE A 87 -31.89 -7.84 -12.85
CA ILE A 87 -32.65 -8.53 -13.91
C ILE A 87 -34.14 -8.24 -13.77
N LYS A 88 -34.70 -8.35 -12.55
CA LYS A 88 -36.12 -8.06 -12.30
C LYS A 88 -36.47 -6.62 -12.66
N LEU A 89 -35.62 -5.65 -12.29
CA LEU A 89 -35.82 -4.25 -12.64
C LEU A 89 -35.79 -4.02 -14.16
N CYS A 90 -34.83 -4.65 -14.86
CA CYS A 90 -34.73 -4.57 -16.31
C CYS A 90 -35.99 -5.11 -17.01
N MET A 91 -36.49 -6.28 -16.56
CA MET A 91 -37.73 -6.85 -17.10
C MET A 91 -38.96 -5.98 -16.84
N MET A 92 -39.05 -5.31 -15.69
CA MET A 92 -40.16 -4.39 -15.42
C MET A 92 -40.11 -3.16 -16.33
N MET A 93 -38.91 -2.62 -16.58
CA MET A 93 -38.74 -1.49 -17.49
C MET A 93 -39.11 -1.83 -18.92
N THR A 94 -38.75 -3.01 -19.42
CA THR A 94 -39.10 -3.42 -20.79
C THR A 94 -40.61 -3.57 -20.96
N ILE A 95 -41.31 -4.16 -19.99
CA ILE A 95 -42.78 -4.27 -20.01
C ILE A 95 -43.44 -2.89 -20.07
N LEU A 96 -42.97 -1.94 -19.25
CA LEU A 96 -43.50 -0.56 -19.26
C LEU A 96 -43.28 0.13 -20.61
N MET A 97 -42.09 -0.02 -21.21
CA MET A 97 -41.80 0.54 -22.53
C MET A 97 -42.71 -0.04 -23.62
N ILE A 98 -42.93 -1.35 -23.61
CA ILE A 98 -43.85 -2.02 -24.56
C ILE A 98 -45.26 -1.45 -24.43
N ASN A 99 -45.77 -1.28 -23.21
CA ASN A 99 -47.11 -0.72 -22.97
C ASN A 99 -47.23 0.73 -23.44
N VAL A 100 -46.20 1.55 -23.23
CA VAL A 100 -46.16 2.93 -23.73
C VAL A 100 -46.20 2.96 -25.27
N ILE A 101 -45.41 2.11 -25.93
CA ILE A 101 -45.39 2.01 -27.39
C ILE A 101 -46.74 1.54 -27.91
N ALA A 102 -47.34 0.50 -27.32
CA ALA A 102 -48.65 -0.01 -27.70
C ALA A 102 -49.74 1.06 -27.59
N CYS A 103 -49.73 1.85 -26.51
CA CYS A 103 -50.65 2.97 -26.32
C CYS A 103 -50.46 4.04 -27.41
N GLN A 104 -49.22 4.41 -27.74
CA GLN A 104 -48.94 5.37 -28.82
C GLN A 104 -49.42 4.86 -30.19
N LEU A 105 -49.26 3.57 -30.47
CA LEU A 105 -49.73 2.95 -31.71
C LEU A 105 -51.27 2.97 -31.78
N MET A 106 -51.97 2.65 -30.69
CA MET A 106 -53.42 2.76 -30.62
C MET A 106 -53.90 4.19 -30.90
N MET A 107 -53.28 5.19 -30.28
CA MET A 107 -53.61 6.61 -30.49
C MET A 107 -53.27 7.10 -31.91
N ARG A 108 -52.28 6.50 -32.58
CA ARG A 108 -52.00 6.78 -34.01
C ARG A 108 -53.05 6.15 -34.90
N HIS A 109 -53.46 4.91 -34.62
CA HIS A 109 -54.47 4.21 -35.41
C HIS A 109 -55.83 4.94 -35.38
N GLN A 110 -56.28 5.36 -34.19
CA GLN A 110 -57.54 6.13 -34.05
C GLN A 110 -57.54 7.43 -34.86
N ARG A 111 -56.39 8.11 -34.97
CA ARG A 111 -56.26 9.33 -35.79
C ARG A 111 -56.37 9.05 -37.29
N ASN A 112 -55.91 7.89 -37.75
CA ASN A 112 -55.98 7.52 -39.16
C ASN A 112 -57.37 7.05 -39.60
N CYS A 113 -58.20 6.53 -38.70
CA CYS A 113 -59.55 6.04 -39.02
C CYS A 113 -60.63 7.14 -39.05
N ASN A 114 -60.33 8.34 -38.54
CA ASN A 114 -61.27 9.48 -38.50
C ASN A 114 -61.10 10.46 -39.68
N ILE A 115 -60.31 10.10 -40.69
CA ILE A 115 -60.08 10.86 -41.94
C ILE A 115 -60.75 10.09 -43.08
#